data_AF-A0A9P6ZYY0-F1
#
_entry.id   AF-A0A9P6ZYY0-F1
#
_cell.length_a   1.000
_cell.length_b   1.000
_cell.length_c   1.000
_cell.angle_alpha   90.00
_cell.angle_beta   90.00
_cell.angle_gamma   90.00
#
_symmetry.space_group_name_H-M   'P 1'
#
loop_
_entity.id
_entity.type
_entity.pdbx_description
1 polymer ?
#
loop_
_entity_poly.entity_id
_entity_poly.type
_entity_poly.pdbx_seq_one_letter_code
_entity_poly.pdbx_strand_id
1 'polypeptide(L)' 'MGPRMPHRDQEPTYPKYCRLMLILFKLWRSVSDLKQGTQSWTEAFDMFLHTCSPTVASILNNMQILHECKDSRDD' A
#
# COMPACT_ATOMS: atom_id res chain seq x y z
N MET A 1 -14.03 10.19 35.21
CA MET A 1 -12.96 9.90 34.23
C MET A 1 -13.40 8.69 33.41
N GLY A 2 -14.02 8.92 32.25
CA GLY A 2 -14.52 7.85 31.40
C GLY A 2 -13.37 7.04 30.78
N PRO A 3 -13.58 5.73 30.49
CA PRO A 3 -12.54 4.91 29.90
C PRO A 3 -12.16 5.48 28.53
N ARG A 4 -10.85 5.66 28.31
CA ARG A 4 -10.32 6.03 26.99
C ARG A 4 -10.83 5.00 26.00
N MET A 5 -11.54 5.48 24.97
CA MET A 5 -12.02 4.67 23.86
C MET A 5 -10.86 3.83 23.33
N PRO A 6 -11.06 2.54 23.05
CA PRO A 6 -10.01 1.71 22.49
C PRO A 6 -9.62 2.31 21.14
N HIS A 7 -8.37 2.76 21.02
CA HIS A 7 -7.78 3.14 19.74
C HIS A 7 -7.70 1.86 18.91
N ARG A 8 -8.73 1.61 18.11
CA ARG A 8 -9.03 0.31 17.49
C ARG A 8 -8.68 0.27 16.00
N ASP A 9 -7.91 1.24 15.51
CA ASP A 9 -7.66 1.42 14.07
C ASP A 9 -6.18 1.40 13.66
N GLN A 10 -5.27 1.02 14.57
CA GLN A 10 -3.87 0.81 14.20
C GLN A 10 -3.64 -0.64 13.70
N GLU A 11 -4.35 -1.02 12.63
CA GLU A 11 -4.11 -2.26 11.86
C GLU A 11 -4.60 -2.11 10.40
N PRO A 12 -3.97 -2.82 9.44
CA PRO A 12 -2.70 -2.53 8.79
C PRO A 12 -2.88 -1.55 7.62
N THR A 13 -2.16 -0.43 7.62
CA THR A 13 -2.23 0.58 6.54
C THR A 13 -1.61 0.09 5.23
N TYR A 14 -0.72 -0.90 5.29
CA TYR A 14 0.07 -1.35 4.15
C TYR A 14 -0.75 -2.01 3.02
N PRO A 15 -1.68 -2.97 3.25
CA PRO A 15 -2.49 -3.55 2.17
C PRO A 15 -3.43 -2.52 1.51
N LYS A 16 -3.94 -1.54 2.29
CA LYS A 16 -4.73 -0.43 1.76
C LYS A 16 -3.86 0.49 0.88
N TYR A 17 -2.65 0.78 1.32
CA TYR A 17 -1.66 1.53 0.55
C TYR A 17 -1.30 0.79 -0.75
N CYS A 18 -0.97 -0.51 -0.69
CA CYS A 18 -0.69 -1.32 -1.88
C CYS A 18 -1.85 -1.27 -2.88
N ARG A 19 -3.08 -1.40 -2.40
CA ARG A 19 -4.27 -1.25 -3.25
C ARG A 19 -4.32 0.14 -3.89
N LEU A 20 -4.13 1.22 -3.14
CA LEU A 20 -4.14 2.59 -3.66
C LEU A 20 -2.97 2.92 -4.60
N MET A 21 -1.82 2.29 -4.42
CA MET A 21 -0.68 2.48 -5.31
C MET A 21 -0.89 1.76 -6.62
N LEU A 22 -1.37 0.51 -6.57
CA LEU A 22 -1.85 -0.17 -7.76
C LEU A 22 -2.88 0.75 -8.44
N ILE A 23 -3.88 1.23 -7.67
CA ILE A 23 -4.76 2.42 -7.91
C ILE A 23 -4.39 3.28 -9.13
N LEU A 24 -3.26 3.93 -8.89
CA LEU A 24 -2.81 5.16 -9.52
C LEU A 24 -1.79 4.87 -10.62
N PHE A 25 -0.98 3.82 -10.43
CA PHE A 25 0.17 3.54 -11.28
C PHE A 25 -0.09 2.44 -12.30
N LYS A 26 -1.13 1.61 -12.11
CA LYS A 26 -1.48 0.54 -13.06
C LYS A 26 -2.69 0.97 -13.90
N LEU A 27 -2.54 0.95 -15.22
CA LEU A 27 -3.66 1.11 -16.15
C LEU A 27 -4.48 -0.19 -16.16
N TRP A 28 -5.49 -0.32 -15.32
CA TRP A 28 -6.43 -1.44 -15.38
C TRP A 28 -7.68 -1.12 -16.16
N ARG A 29 -8.32 -2.18 -16.66
CA ARG A 29 -9.73 -2.14 -17.05
C ARG A 29 -10.63 -2.88 -16.07
N SER A 30 -10.09 -3.84 -15.32
CA SER A 30 -10.84 -4.64 -14.35
C SER A 30 -10.06 -4.92 -13.08
N VAL A 31 -10.78 -5.30 -12.01
CA VAL A 31 -10.20 -5.74 -10.73
C VAL A 31 -9.32 -6.99 -10.91
N SER A 32 -9.55 -7.76 -11.98
CA SER A 32 -8.71 -8.90 -12.35
C SER A 32 -7.31 -8.48 -12.83
N ASP A 33 -7.16 -7.29 -13.43
CA ASP A 33 -5.84 -6.74 -13.79
C ASP A 33 -5.06 -6.32 -12.53
N LEU A 34 -5.80 -5.96 -11.49
CA LEU A 34 -5.30 -5.44 -10.23
C LEU A 34 -4.71 -6.54 -9.35
N LYS A 35 -5.45 -7.63 -9.17
CA LYS A 35 -4.99 -8.78 -8.41
C LYS A 35 -5.60 -10.08 -8.97
N GLN A 36 -4.84 -11.17 -8.96
CA GLN A 36 -5.43 -12.50 -9.14
C GLN A 36 -6.34 -12.83 -7.94
N GLY A 37 -7.40 -13.62 -8.18
CA GLY A 37 -8.48 -13.83 -7.21
C GLY A 37 -8.00 -14.25 -5.81
N THR A 38 -6.97 -15.08 -5.76
CA THR A 38 -6.39 -15.62 -4.52
C THR A 38 -5.22 -14.81 -3.95
N GLN A 39 -4.63 -13.89 -4.71
CA GLN A 39 -3.45 -13.14 -4.25
C GLN A 39 -3.85 -11.95 -3.34
N SER A 40 -2.95 -11.63 -2.41
CA SER A 40 -3.04 -10.47 -1.52
C SER A 40 -2.65 -9.18 -2.24
N TRP A 41 -3.13 -8.03 -1.76
CA TRP A 41 -2.77 -6.72 -2.34
C TRP A 41 -1.27 -6.43 -2.26
N THR A 42 -0.61 -6.93 -1.23
CA THR A 42 0.84 -6.87 -1.04
C THR A 42 1.58 -7.68 -2.09
N GLU A 43 1.18 -8.92 -2.34
CA GLU A 43 1.77 -9.76 -3.39
C GLU A 43 1.55 -9.17 -4.79
N ALA A 44 0.35 -8.63 -5.04
CA ALA A 44 0.02 -7.93 -6.28
C ALA A 44 0.94 -6.72 -6.52
N PHE A 45 1.22 -5.99 -5.44
CA PHE A 45 2.08 -4.81 -5.46
C PHE A 45 3.56 -5.18 -5.62
N ASP A 46 4.02 -6.25 -4.98
CA ASP A 46 5.38 -6.77 -5.15
C ASP A 46 5.66 -7.21 -6.59
N MET A 47 4.72 -7.94 -7.22
CA MET A 47 4.81 -8.26 -8.65
C MET A 47 4.78 -7.00 -9.54
N PHE A 48 4.02 -5.98 -9.14
CA PHE A 48 4.01 -4.71 -9.84
C PHE A 48 5.35 -3.99 -9.74
N LEU A 49 5.99 -3.99 -8.55
CA LEU A 49 7.32 -3.43 -8.36
C LEU A 49 8.36 -4.09 -9.30
N HIS A 50 8.28 -5.40 -9.49
CA HIS A 50 9.15 -6.11 -10.43
C HIS A 50 8.88 -5.83 -11.92
N THR A 51 7.68 -5.39 -12.27
CA THR A 51 7.27 -5.18 -13.68
C THR A 51 7.17 -3.71 -14.07
N CYS A 52 7.18 -2.80 -13.11
CA CYS A 52 7.03 -1.36 -13.34
C CYS A 52 8.31 -0.70 -13.85
N SER A 53 8.14 0.44 -14.52
CA SER A 53 9.27 1.24 -15.01
C SER A 53 10.11 1.79 -13.86
N PRO A 54 11.44 1.95 -14.01
CA PRO A 54 12.32 2.48 -12.96
C PRO A 54 11.86 3.84 -12.41
N THR A 55 11.21 4.67 -13.22
CA THR A 55 10.62 5.94 -12.77
C THR A 55 9.50 5.72 -11.76
N VAL A 56 8.60 4.77 -12.03
CA VAL A 56 7.50 4.42 -11.12
C VAL A 56 8.05 3.77 -9.84
N ALA A 57 9.03 2.88 -9.98
CA ALA A 57 9.71 2.27 -8.84
C ALA A 57 10.35 3.32 -7.91
N SER A 58 10.99 4.36 -8.48
CA SER A 58 11.58 5.46 -7.70
C SER A 58 10.51 6.28 -6.94
N ILE A 59 9.37 6.58 -7.58
CA ILE A 59 8.24 7.26 -6.92
C ILE A 59 7.68 6.41 -5.78
N LEU A 60 7.46 5.11 -6.01
CA LEU A 60 6.95 4.18 -5.00
C LEU A 60 7.91 4.03 -3.82
N ASN A 61 9.22 3.96 -4.09
CA ASN A 61 10.25 3.90 -3.05
C ASN A 61 10.24 5.17 -2.18
N ASN A 62 10.15 6.36 -2.80
CA ASN A 62 10.07 7.62 -2.06
C ASN A 62 8.80 7.70 -1.19
N MET A 63 7.67 7.22 -1.71
CA MET A 63 6.40 7.18 -0.98
C MET A 63 6.42 6.17 0.18
N GLN A 64 7.11 5.04 0.01
CA GLN A 64 7.33 4.06 1.08
C GLN A 64 8.16 4.64 2.23
N ILE A 65 9.27 5.33 1.91
CA ILE A 65 10.13 6.00 2.91
C ILE A 65 9.33 7.08 3.67
N LEU A 66 8.51 7.87 2.97
CA LEU A 66 7.61 8.86 3.59
C LEU A 66 6.62 8.22 4.57
N HIS A 67 6.10 7.03 4.24
CA HIS A 67 5.20 6.30 5.12
C HIS A 67 5.94 5.75 6.34
N GLU A 68 7.12 5.15 6.17
CA GLU A 68 7.98 4.67 7.26
C GLU A 68 8.33 5.79 8.25
N CYS A 69 8.72 6.97 7.76
CA CYS A 69 9.01 8.12 8.62
C CYS A 69 7.78 8.66 9.36
N LYS A 70 6.57 8.42 8.84
CA LYS A 70 5.33 8.85 9.49
C LYS A 70 4.92 7.87 10.59
N ASP A 71 5.07 6.56 10.35
CA ASP A 71 4.81 5.52 11.35
C ASP A 71 5.80 5.61 12.52
N SER A 72 7.07 5.94 12.23
CA SER A 72 8.11 6.13 13.24
C SER A 72 7.93 7.37 14.15
N ARG A 73 6.92 8.23 13.90
CA ARG A 73 6.63 9.42 14.72
C ARG A 73 5.45 9.24 15.68
N ASP A 74 4.74 8.11 15.61
CA ASP A 74 3.64 7.75 16.52
C ASP A 74 4.07 6.73 17.60
N ASP A 75 5.38 6.56 17.82
CA ASP A 75 5.97 5.86 18.99
C ASP A 75 6.38 6.85 20.09
#